data_AF-M8BIW5-F1
#
_entry.id   AF-M8BIW5-F1
#
_cell.length_a   1.000
_cell.length_b   1.000
_cell.length_c   1.000
_cell.angle_alpha   90.00
_cell.angle_beta   90.00
_cell.angle_gamma   90.00
#
_symmetry.space_group_name_H-M   'P 1'
#
loop_
_entity.id
_entity.type
_entity.pdbx_description
1 polymer ?
#
loop_
_entity_poly.entity_id
_entity_poly.type
_entity_poly.pdbx_seq_one_letter_code
_entity_poly.pdbx_strand_id
1 'polypeptide(L)'
;MAESFLAEKEGQQLHSQETVNPKAYPLADAQLTITILDLVQQAANYKQLKKGANEATKTLNRGISEFVVMAADTEPLEILLHLPLLAEDKRHEADPYD
;
A
#
# COMPACT_ATOMS: atom_id res chain seq x y z
N MET A 1 -15.18 -30.87 41.27
CA MET A 1 -14.23 -29.76 41.03
C MET A 1 -13.14 -30.28 40.11
N ALA A 2 -13.14 -29.82 38.87
CA ALA A 2 -12.07 -29.79 37.88
C ALA A 2 -12.63 -30.04 36.46
N GLU A 3 -13.60 -29.22 36.05
CA GLU A 3 -13.84 -28.95 34.63
C GLU A 3 -13.42 -27.50 34.39
N SER A 4 -12.34 -27.31 33.64
CA SER A 4 -11.96 -26.08 32.90
C SER A 4 -10.52 -26.23 32.43
N PHE A 5 -10.29 -27.16 31.50
CA PHE A 5 -9.05 -27.18 30.73
C PHE A 5 -9.34 -27.30 29.23
N LEU A 6 -10.40 -26.64 28.77
CA LEU A 6 -10.64 -26.35 27.36
C LEU A 6 -11.40 -25.01 27.25
N ALA A 7 -10.65 -23.95 26.95
CA ALA A 7 -11.17 -22.74 26.33
C ALA A 7 -10.03 -22.09 25.53
N GLU A 8 -10.01 -22.38 24.24
CA GLU A 8 -9.37 -21.53 23.22
C GLU A 8 -9.83 -20.09 23.40
N LYS A 9 -8.91 -19.12 23.38
CA LYS A 9 -9.04 -17.71 22.93
C LYS A 9 -7.70 -17.02 23.25
N GLU A 10 -7.02 -16.27 22.42
CA GLU A 10 -7.15 -15.81 21.05
C GLU A 10 -5.71 -15.44 20.64
N GLY A 11 -5.37 -15.58 19.37
CA GLY A 11 -4.04 -15.22 18.86
C GLY A 11 -3.66 -13.80 19.29
N GLN A 12 -2.42 -13.64 19.74
CA GLN A 12 -1.83 -12.34 20.04
C GLN A 12 -1.94 -11.44 18.81
N GLN A 13 -2.92 -10.55 18.82
CA GLN A 13 -3.01 -9.48 17.86
C GLN A 13 -2.03 -8.39 18.29
N LEU A 14 -0.83 -8.43 17.70
CA LEU A 14 0.13 -7.33 17.74
C LEU A 14 -0.45 -6.16 16.92
N HIS A 15 -1.36 -5.40 17.52
CA HIS A 15 -1.62 -4.04 17.06
C HIS A 15 -0.66 -3.11 17.78
N SER A 16 0.52 -2.91 17.20
CA SER A 16 1.23 -1.66 17.41
C SER A 16 0.33 -0.55 16.85
N GLN A 17 -0.29 0.24 17.72
CA GLN A 17 -0.85 1.53 17.34
C GLN A 17 0.31 2.49 17.05
N GLU A 18 0.98 2.26 15.92
CA GLU A 18 1.84 3.28 15.34
C GLU A 18 0.89 4.34 14.79
N THR A 19 1.07 5.58 15.26
CA THR A 19 0.29 6.71 14.81
C THR A 19 0.56 6.92 13.33
N VAL A 20 -0.26 6.31 12.47
CA VAL A 20 -0.18 6.49 11.02
C VAL A 20 -0.15 7.98 10.71
N ASN A 21 0.83 8.40 9.92
CA ASN A 21 1.07 9.81 9.66
C ASN A 21 -0.18 10.41 8.95
N PRO A 22 -0.73 11.54 9.41
CA PRO A 22 -1.92 12.13 8.81
C PRO A 22 -1.74 12.55 7.35
N LYS A 23 -0.49 12.67 6.86
CA LYS A 23 -0.19 12.90 5.44
C LYS A 23 -0.36 11.65 4.56
N ALA A 24 -0.41 10.46 5.15
CA ALA A 24 -0.61 9.21 4.42
C ALA A 24 -2.11 8.99 4.13
N TYR A 25 -2.63 9.75 3.16
CA TYR A 25 -4.00 9.66 2.71
C TYR A 25 -4.05 9.35 1.20
N PRO A 26 -4.95 8.46 0.74
CA PRO A 26 -5.88 7.64 1.52
C PRO A 26 -5.22 6.42 2.18
N LEU A 27 -5.73 6.01 3.36
CA LEU A 27 -5.31 4.79 4.05
C LEU A 27 -6.31 3.66 3.79
N ALA A 28 -5.82 2.52 3.34
CA ALA A 28 -6.65 1.33 3.13
C ALA A 28 -7.11 0.75 4.48
N ASP A 29 -8.36 0.26 4.54
CA ASP A 29 -8.83 -0.51 5.68
C ASP A 29 -8.15 -1.89 5.73
N ALA A 30 -8.33 -2.62 6.83
CA ALA A 30 -7.66 -3.89 7.03
C ALA A 30 -8.02 -4.94 5.95
N GLN A 31 -9.28 -4.97 5.49
CA GLN A 31 -9.70 -5.95 4.47
C GLN A 31 -9.09 -5.61 3.12
N LEU A 32 -9.18 -4.34 2.70
CA LEU A 32 -8.57 -3.88 1.46
C LEU A 32 -7.05 -4.03 1.47
N THR A 33 -6.39 -3.79 2.60
CA THR A 33 -4.93 -3.97 2.73
C THR A 33 -4.54 -5.42 2.41
N ILE A 34 -5.28 -6.41 2.92
CA ILE A 34 -5.02 -7.82 2.61
C ILE A 34 -5.19 -8.08 1.10
N THR A 35 -6.25 -7.56 0.49
CA THR A 35 -6.50 -7.71 -0.95
C THR A 35 -5.40 -7.06 -1.79
N ILE A 36 -4.94 -5.85 -1.42
CA ILE A 36 -3.85 -5.15 -2.10
C ILE A 36 -2.56 -5.96 -1.99
N LEU A 37 -2.23 -6.48 -0.81
CA LEU A 37 -1.01 -7.25 -0.60
C LEU A 37 -1.04 -8.57 -1.40
N ASP A 38 -2.18 -9.23 -1.49
CA ASP A 38 -2.34 -10.43 -2.33
C ASP A 38 -2.12 -10.10 -3.83
N LEU A 39 -2.71 -9.00 -4.31
CA LEU A 39 -2.49 -8.53 -5.69
C LEU A 39 -1.02 -8.18 -5.96
N VAL A 40 -0.36 -7.49 -5.03
CA VAL A 40 1.08 -7.16 -5.13
C VAL A 40 1.92 -8.44 -5.17
N GLN A 41 1.57 -9.45 -4.37
CA GLN A 41 2.25 -10.74 -4.37
C GLN A 41 2.08 -11.48 -5.71
N GLN A 42 0.87 -11.46 -6.29
CA GLN A 42 0.62 -12.00 -7.62
C GLN A 42 1.43 -11.25 -8.69
N ALA A 43 1.41 -9.92 -8.69
CA ALA A 43 2.18 -9.08 -9.62
C ALA A 43 3.70 -9.30 -9.51
N ALA A 44 4.20 -9.60 -8.32
CA ALA A 44 5.60 -9.99 -8.10
C ALA A 44 5.92 -11.32 -8.79
N ASN A 45 5.04 -12.31 -8.69
CA ASN A 45 5.20 -13.62 -9.35
C ASN A 45 5.20 -13.49 -10.89
N TYR A 46 4.36 -12.62 -11.44
CA TYR A 46 4.32 -12.31 -12.88
C TYR A 46 5.43 -11.37 -13.35
N LYS A 47 6.32 -10.90 -12.46
CA LYS A 47 7.40 -9.94 -12.75
C LYS A 47 6.90 -8.59 -13.29
N GLN A 48 5.67 -8.22 -12.98
CA GLN A 48 5.05 -6.94 -13.35
C GLN A 48 5.26 -5.87 -12.27
N LEU A 49 5.67 -6.26 -11.06
CA LEU A 49 5.93 -5.33 -9.97
C LEU A 49 7.26 -4.57 -10.13
N LYS A 50 7.21 -3.26 -9.94
CA LYS A 50 8.37 -2.38 -9.74
C LYS A 50 8.41 -1.92 -8.29
N LYS A 51 9.59 -1.93 -7.68
CA LYS A 51 9.76 -1.70 -6.22
C LYS A 51 10.65 -0.49 -5.98
N GLY A 52 10.24 0.34 -5.02
CA GLY A 52 10.96 1.53 -4.57
C GLY A 52 10.50 2.83 -5.24
N ALA A 53 10.70 3.95 -4.54
CA ALA A 53 10.21 5.27 -4.93
C ALA A 53 10.74 5.74 -6.30
N ASN A 54 12.03 5.50 -6.58
CA ASN A 54 12.65 5.90 -7.85
C ASN A 54 12.07 5.13 -9.04
N GLU A 55 11.82 3.83 -8.88
CA GLU A 55 11.23 3.02 -9.95
C GLU A 55 9.76 3.37 -10.16
N ALA A 56 9.00 3.62 -9.09
CA ALA A 56 7.63 4.13 -9.18
C ALA A 56 7.57 5.46 -9.95
N THR A 57 8.50 6.37 -9.67
CA THR A 57 8.62 7.66 -10.39
C THR A 57 8.90 7.45 -11.89
N LYS A 58 9.76 6.49 -12.24
CA LYS A 58 10.07 6.17 -13.65
C LYS A 58 8.87 5.55 -14.37
N THR A 59 8.14 4.64 -13.74
CA THR A 59 6.97 3.97 -14.37
C THR A 59 5.79 4.91 -14.52
N LEU A 60 5.57 5.80 -13.55
CA LEU A 60 4.59 6.88 -13.64
C LEU A 60 4.92 7.81 -14.82
N ASN A 61 6.15 8.30 -14.92
CA ASN A 61 6.57 9.17 -16.03
C ASN A 61 6.45 8.52 -17.42
N ARG A 62 6.58 7.19 -17.49
CA ARG A 62 6.42 6.41 -18.72
C ARG A 62 4.97 6.06 -19.05
N GLY A 63 4.01 6.36 -18.17
CA GLY A 63 2.60 6.04 -18.37
C GLY A 63 2.29 4.53 -18.37
N ILE A 64 3.16 3.70 -17.79
CA ILE A 64 2.97 2.24 -17.72
C ILE A 64 2.46 1.75 -16.37
N SER A 65 2.38 2.64 -15.38
CA SER A 65 1.96 2.32 -14.02
C SER A 65 0.44 2.37 -13.92
N GLU A 66 -0.19 1.26 -13.53
CA GLU A 66 -1.65 1.21 -13.37
C GLU A 66 -2.09 1.69 -11.97
N PHE A 67 -1.35 1.29 -10.93
CA PHE A 67 -1.56 1.76 -9.56
C PHE A 67 -0.24 1.77 -8.79
N VAL A 68 -0.19 2.52 -7.69
CA VAL A 68 0.97 2.65 -6.81
C VAL A 68 0.54 2.40 -5.37
N VAL A 69 1.27 1.56 -4.65
CA VAL A 69 1.07 1.28 -3.23
C VAL A 69 2.21 1.93 -2.45
N MET A 70 1.87 2.66 -1.38
CA MET A 70 2.82 3.31 -0.50
C MET A 70 2.62 2.85 0.94
N ALA A 71 3.71 2.78 1.69
CA ALA A 71 3.69 2.42 3.10
C ALA A 71 3.52 3.69 3.96
N ALA A 72 2.51 3.70 4.82
CA ALA A 72 2.14 4.86 5.64
C ALA A 72 3.11 5.13 6.82
N ASP A 73 3.92 4.15 7.17
CA ASP A 73 4.94 4.12 8.22
C ASP A 73 6.35 4.47 7.72
N THR A 74 6.47 4.95 6.47
CA THR A 74 7.78 5.32 5.91
C THR A 74 8.38 6.50 6.67
N GLU A 75 9.60 6.33 7.19
CA GLU A 75 10.39 7.40 7.79
C GLU A 75 11.65 7.71 6.96
N PRO A 76 11.82 8.95 6.43
CA PRO A 76 10.87 10.07 6.41
C PRO A 76 9.85 9.97 5.27
N LEU A 77 8.59 10.28 5.56
CA LEU A 77 7.48 10.19 4.59
C LEU A 77 7.63 11.18 3.43
N GLU A 78 8.37 12.26 3.63
CA GLU A 78 8.68 13.30 2.64
C GLU A 78 9.28 12.73 1.35
N ILE A 79 9.94 11.56 1.42
CA ILE A 79 10.51 10.88 0.24
C ILE A 79 9.44 10.36 -0.72
N LEU A 80 8.20 10.15 -0.25
CA LEU A 80 7.11 9.59 -1.06
C LEU A 80 6.07 10.62 -1.49
N LEU A 81 6.08 11.83 -0.91
CA LEU A 81 5.04 12.85 -1.14
C LEU A 81 4.98 13.39 -2.58
N HIS A 82 6.00 13.17 -3.40
CA HIS A 82 5.97 13.52 -4.83
C HIS A 82 5.21 12.51 -5.69
N LEU A 83 5.01 11.27 -5.20
CA LEU A 83 4.36 10.21 -5.98
C LEU A 83 2.86 10.47 -6.20
N PRO A 84 2.05 10.91 -5.20
CA PRO A 84 0.64 11.23 -5.41
C PRO A 84 0.45 12.35 -6.46
N LEU A 85 1.22 13.43 -6.36
CA LEU A 85 1.16 14.55 -7.30
C LEU A 85 1.48 14.08 -8.73
N LEU A 86 2.51 13.27 -8.89
CA LEU A 86 2.89 12.73 -10.20
C LEU A 86 1.83 11.76 -10.76
N ALA A 87 1.15 11.01 -9.91
CA ALA A 87 0.08 10.10 -10.32
C ALA A 87 -1.17 10.85 -10.80
N GLU A 88 -1.51 11.98 -10.16
CA GLU A 88 -2.62 12.85 -10.61
C GLU A 88 -2.31 13.48 -11.97
N ASP A 89 -1.12 14.09 -12.13
CA ASP A 89 -0.70 14.73 -13.38
C ASP A 89 -0.71 13.75 -14.56
N LYS A 90 -0.22 12.52 -14.35
CA LYS A 90 -0.13 11.51 -15.42
C LYS A 90 -1.43 10.81 -15.73
N ARG A 91 -2.40 10.81 -14.81
CA ARG A 91 -3.75 10.28 -15.09
C ARG A 91 -4.45 11.13 -16.15
N HIS A 92 -4.37 12.45 -16.07
CA HIS A 92 -4.98 13.35 -17.07
C HIS A 92 -4.34 13.23 -18.45
N GLU A 93 -3.07 12.82 -18.56
CA GLU A 93 -2.42 12.62 -19.85
C GLU A 93 -2.78 11.26 -20.51
N ALA A 94 -3.24 10.28 -19.72
CA ALA A 94 -3.59 8.94 -20.20
C ALA A 94 -5.05 8.77 -20.62
N ASP A 95 -5.94 9.71 -20.27
CA ASP A 95 -7.34 9.69 -20.67
C ASP A 95 -7.57 10.69 -21.82
N PRO A 96 -7.79 10.24 -23.07
CA PRO A 96 -7.93 11.13 -24.22
C PRO A 96 -9.27 11.91 -24.24
N TYR A 97 -10.07 11.85 -23.18
CA TYR A 97 -11.42 12.41 -23.09
C TYR A 97 -11.67 13.30 -21.86
N ASP A 98 -10.62 13.86 -21.24
CA ASP A 98 -10.76 14.99 -20.30
C ASP A 98 -10.96 16.32 -21.06
#